data_AF-A0A7G9AWD4-F1
#
_entry.id   AF-A0A7G9AWD4-F1
#
_cell.length_a   1.000
_cell.length_b   1.000
_cell.length_c   1.000
_cell.angle_alpha   90.00
_cell.angle_beta   90.00
_cell.angle_gamma   90.00
#
_symmetry.space_group_name_H-M   'P 1'
#
loop_
_entity.id
_entity.type
_entity.pdbx_description
1 polymer ?
#
loop_
_entity_poly.entity_id
_entity_poly.type
_entity_poly.pdbx_seq_one_letter_code
_entity_poly.pdbx_strand_id
1 'polypeptide(L)'
;MAKKQSNVSIKVEIIESSNKQHRYVLSKQWNNKPMVTVLTLYPSSSNLVGDDMTMMLITQNVYKLGYGGFYSVNLFSKYTIDKKNYLKATNVDNDEHILECVKKSSKIIFAYGSLPLKNKQVAHRLNELYLLLVNNQLNENITYLTDKNQKLCFHPLASQVRRKWYNISKKGVS
;
A
#
# COMPACT_ATOMS: atom_id res chain seq x y z
N MET A 1 17.54 -19.04 36.89
CA MET A 1 16.46 -18.30 36.19
C MET A 1 15.89 -19.21 35.10
N ALA A 2 14.56 -19.40 35.04
CA ALA A 2 13.94 -20.18 33.98
C ALA A 2 13.97 -19.39 32.65
N LYS A 3 14.42 -20.03 31.57
CA LYS A 3 14.42 -19.41 30.24
C LYS A 3 13.00 -19.47 29.66
N LYS A 4 12.52 -18.36 29.11
CA LYS A 4 11.26 -18.31 28.34
C LYS A 4 11.61 -18.17 26.86
N GLN A 5 11.15 -19.13 26.05
CA GLN A 5 11.27 -19.08 24.59
C GLN A 5 9.93 -18.66 23.99
N SER A 6 9.98 -17.82 22.96
CA SER A 6 8.82 -17.37 22.19
C SER A 6 9.18 -17.39 20.71
N ASN A 7 8.25 -17.85 19.87
CA ASN A 7 8.39 -17.91 18.43
C ASN A 7 7.27 -17.13 17.73
N VAL A 8 7.58 -16.54 16.59
CA VAL A 8 6.60 -15.95 15.66
C VAL A 8 7.05 -16.28 14.25
N SER A 9 6.09 -16.58 13.36
CA SER A 9 6.34 -16.76 11.94
C SER A 9 5.63 -15.65 11.17
N ILE A 10 6.30 -15.12 10.15
CA ILE A 10 5.72 -14.13 9.24
C ILE A 10 5.60 -14.80 7.88
N LYS A 11 4.37 -14.93 7.37
CA LYS A 11 4.12 -15.38 6.00
C LYS A 11 4.34 -14.18 5.07
N VAL A 12 5.20 -14.33 4.07
CA VAL A 12 5.47 -13.31 3.06
C VAL A 12 5.18 -13.90 1.69
N GLU A 13 4.36 -13.23 0.88
CA GLU A 13 4.04 -13.67 -0.48
C GLU A 13 4.21 -12.51 -1.46
N ILE A 14 4.63 -12.83 -2.68
CA ILE A 14 4.71 -11.90 -3.80
C ILE A 14 3.90 -12.46 -4.95
N ILE A 15 3.06 -11.62 -5.55
CA ILE A 15 2.37 -11.91 -6.80
C ILE A 15 2.96 -10.98 -7.85
N GLU A 16 3.55 -11.55 -8.90
CA GLU A 16 4.20 -10.84 -9.99
C GLU A 16 3.86 -11.45 -11.35
N SER A 17 3.98 -10.65 -12.41
CA SER A 17 3.86 -11.13 -13.78
C SER A 17 4.93 -12.19 -14.08
N SER A 18 4.63 -13.15 -14.96
CA SER A 18 5.57 -14.23 -15.34
C SER A 18 6.91 -13.72 -15.88
N ASN A 19 6.92 -12.57 -16.56
CA ASN A 19 8.12 -11.92 -17.07
C ASN A 19 8.85 -11.02 -16.04
N LYS A 20 8.37 -11.00 -14.79
CA LYS A 20 8.90 -10.24 -13.65
C LYS A 20 9.02 -8.72 -13.86
N GLN A 21 8.26 -8.16 -14.81
CA GLN A 21 8.25 -6.71 -15.02
C GLN A 21 7.30 -5.99 -14.07
N HIS A 22 6.25 -6.67 -13.63
CA HIS A 22 5.19 -6.14 -12.77
C HIS A 22 5.12 -6.87 -11.43
N ARG A 23 5.10 -6.12 -10.33
CA ARG A 23 4.68 -6.59 -9.01
C ARG A 23 3.26 -6.14 -8.75
N TYR A 24 2.36 -7.08 -8.55
CA TYR A 24 0.98 -6.77 -8.23
C TYR A 24 0.77 -6.66 -6.72
N VAL A 25 1.32 -7.61 -5.96
CA VAL A 25 1.14 -7.67 -4.51
C VAL A 25 2.42 -8.09 -3.82
N LEU A 26 2.71 -7.47 -2.68
CA LEU A 26 3.56 -8.05 -1.64
C LEU A 26 2.73 -8.12 -0.36
N SER A 27 2.57 -9.30 0.24
CA SER A 27 1.84 -9.46 1.50
C SER A 27 2.79 -9.84 2.63
N LYS A 28 2.50 -9.38 3.84
CA LYS A 28 3.11 -9.88 5.08
C LYS A 28 2.02 -10.12 6.11
N GLN A 29 1.98 -11.31 6.70
CA GLN A 29 1.04 -11.66 7.76
C GLN A 29 1.77 -12.32 8.92
N TRP A 30 1.57 -11.79 10.13
CA TRP A 30 2.23 -12.26 11.36
C TRP A 30 1.25 -12.83 12.39
N ASN A 31 -0.06 -12.59 12.25
CA ASN A 31 -1.10 -13.25 13.04
C ASN A 31 -2.49 -13.20 12.34
N ASN A 32 -3.55 -13.63 13.03
CA ASN A 32 -4.91 -13.73 12.49
C ASN A 32 -5.77 -12.46 12.69
N LYS A 33 -5.19 -11.34 13.15
CA LYS A 33 -5.91 -10.06 13.23
C LYS A 33 -6.18 -9.52 11.81
N PRO A 34 -7.10 -8.55 11.65
CA PRO A 34 -7.42 -8.00 10.34
C PRO A 34 -6.20 -7.50 9.55
N MET A 35 -6.23 -7.70 8.24
CA MET A 35 -5.26 -7.18 7.28
C MET A 35 -5.63 -5.77 6.84
N VAL A 36 -4.63 -4.98 6.45
CA VAL A 36 -4.82 -3.66 5.81
C VAL A 36 -4.13 -3.63 4.45
N THR A 37 -4.74 -2.97 3.47
CA THR A 37 -4.05 -2.69 2.20
C THR A 37 -3.35 -1.34 2.29
N VAL A 38 -2.10 -1.24 1.83
CA VAL A 38 -1.34 0.01 1.75
C VAL A 38 -1.01 0.27 0.28
N LEU A 39 -1.53 1.38 -0.24
CA LEU A 39 -1.33 1.82 -1.63
C LEU A 39 -0.21 2.86 -1.68
N THR A 40 0.90 2.51 -2.33
CA THR A 40 1.99 3.46 -2.67
C THR A 40 2.10 3.63 -4.19
N LEU A 41 3.07 4.39 -4.71
CA LEU A 41 3.09 4.73 -6.14
C LEU A 41 3.54 3.57 -7.03
N TYR A 42 4.68 2.96 -6.72
CA TYR A 42 5.29 1.91 -7.53
C TYR A 42 6.22 1.04 -6.68
N PRO A 43 6.45 -0.21 -7.08
CA PRO A 43 7.27 -1.13 -6.31
C PRO A 43 8.75 -0.76 -6.34
N SER A 44 9.44 -1.02 -5.23
CA SER A 44 10.88 -0.79 -5.07
C SER A 44 11.72 -2.08 -5.09
N SER A 45 11.12 -3.27 -4.86
CA SER A 45 11.84 -4.56 -4.81
C SER A 45 10.92 -5.80 -4.92
N SER A 46 11.48 -6.95 -5.36
CA SER A 46 10.89 -8.31 -5.36
C SER A 46 11.65 -9.23 -4.38
N ASN A 47 11.81 -8.81 -3.13
CA ASN A 47 12.52 -9.63 -2.15
C ASN A 47 11.55 -10.17 -1.09
N LEU A 48 11.55 -11.49 -0.89
CA LEU A 48 10.75 -12.17 0.12
C LEU A 48 11.33 -12.05 1.53
N VAL A 49 12.64 -11.78 1.64
CA VAL A 49 13.38 -11.77 2.91
C VAL A 49 13.81 -10.36 3.29
N GLY A 50 14.48 -9.65 2.38
CA GLY A 50 15.01 -8.31 2.62
C GLY A 50 13.97 -7.22 2.38
N ASP A 51 13.80 -6.32 3.35
CA ASP A 51 12.97 -5.13 3.17
C ASP A 51 13.80 -3.93 2.76
N ASP A 52 13.27 -3.16 1.80
CA ASP A 52 13.70 -1.77 1.64
C ASP A 52 13.08 -0.86 2.72
N MET A 53 13.56 0.38 2.81
CA MET A 53 13.12 1.32 3.83
C MET A 53 11.60 1.56 3.81
N THR A 54 10.95 1.52 2.63
CA THR A 54 9.50 1.70 2.54
C THR A 54 8.78 0.52 3.19
N MET A 55 9.18 -0.71 2.86
CA MET A 55 8.59 -1.93 3.44
C MET A 55 8.84 -2.04 4.95
N MET A 56 10.03 -1.66 5.42
CA MET A 56 10.33 -1.61 6.86
C MET A 56 9.38 -0.65 7.59
N LEU A 57 9.16 0.55 7.05
CA LEU A 57 8.29 1.56 7.66
C LEU A 57 6.82 1.16 7.62
N ILE A 58 6.35 0.55 6.52
CA ILE A 58 5.00 -0.02 6.44
C ILE A 58 4.82 -1.09 7.50
N THR A 59 5.71 -2.09 7.54
CA THR A 59 5.63 -3.21 8.50
C THR A 59 5.57 -2.69 9.93
N GLN A 60 6.47 -1.79 10.32
CA GLN A 60 6.51 -1.25 11.67
C GLN A 60 5.25 -0.47 12.05
N ASN A 61 4.74 0.38 11.15
CA ASN A 61 3.60 1.23 11.47
C ASN A 61 2.27 0.47 11.40
N VAL A 62 2.10 -0.45 10.46
CA VAL A 62 0.94 -1.34 10.40
C VAL A 62 0.86 -2.20 11.68
N TYR A 63 2.00 -2.73 12.15
CA TYR A 63 2.05 -3.45 13.42
C TYR A 63 1.64 -2.57 14.60
N LYS A 64 2.14 -1.33 14.68
CA LYS A 64 1.75 -0.36 15.73
C LYS A 64 0.27 0.01 15.69
N LEU A 65 -0.35 0.02 14.51
CA LEU A 65 -1.78 0.24 14.33
C LEU A 65 -2.63 -0.98 14.76
N GLY A 66 -2.01 -2.11 15.08
CA GLY A 66 -2.67 -3.28 15.65
C GLY A 66 -3.17 -4.32 14.66
N TYR A 67 -2.85 -4.17 13.37
CA TYR A 67 -3.22 -5.13 12.32
C TYR A 67 -2.41 -6.43 12.42
N GLY A 68 -2.93 -7.49 11.77
CA GLY A 68 -2.28 -8.79 11.69
C GLY A 68 -1.32 -8.96 10.53
N GLY A 69 -1.31 -7.97 9.63
CA GLY A 69 -0.48 -7.94 8.44
C GLY A 69 -0.94 -6.86 7.47
N PHE A 70 -0.34 -6.84 6.29
CA PHE A 70 -0.75 -5.96 5.20
C PHE A 70 -0.58 -6.58 3.82
N TYR A 71 -1.32 -6.02 2.87
CA TYR A 71 -1.04 -6.10 1.43
C TYR A 71 -0.43 -4.77 0.99
N SER A 72 0.76 -4.80 0.42
CA SER A 72 1.39 -3.66 -0.26
C SER A 72 1.07 -3.75 -1.74
N VAL A 73 0.30 -2.78 -2.21
CA VAL A 73 -0.07 -2.62 -3.62
C VAL A 73 0.39 -1.27 -4.13
N ASN A 74 0.40 -1.11 -5.46
CA ASN A 74 0.96 0.06 -6.10
C ASN A 74 0.05 0.61 -7.20
N LEU A 75 -0.01 1.94 -7.29
CA LEU A 75 -0.76 2.60 -8.36
C LEU A 75 -0.28 2.17 -9.76
N PHE A 76 1.04 1.93 -9.85
CA PHE A 76 1.73 1.36 -11.00
C PHE A 76 2.49 0.10 -10.57
N SER A 77 2.27 -1.02 -11.25
CA SER A 77 2.89 -2.30 -10.90
C SER A 77 4.30 -2.50 -11.48
N LYS A 78 4.76 -1.71 -12.46
CA LYS A 78 6.10 -1.88 -13.00
C LYS A 78 7.22 -1.51 -12.02
N TYR A 79 8.27 -2.34 -11.97
CA TYR A 79 9.51 -2.01 -11.27
C TYR A 79 10.24 -0.81 -11.87
N THR A 80 10.32 -0.76 -13.20
CA THR A 80 10.98 0.32 -13.92
C THR A 80 9.94 1.19 -14.61
N ILE A 81 9.90 2.47 -14.23
CA ILE A 81 8.93 3.43 -14.75
C ILE A 81 9.61 4.42 -15.67
N ASP A 82 9.08 4.54 -16.89
CA ASP A 82 9.35 5.68 -17.75
C ASP A 82 8.61 6.91 -17.21
N LYS A 83 9.36 7.86 -16.64
CA LYS A 83 8.81 9.08 -16.05
C LYS A 83 8.17 10.01 -17.09
N LYS A 84 8.38 9.78 -18.39
CA LYS A 84 7.68 10.47 -19.48
C LYS A 84 6.29 9.89 -19.74
N ASN A 85 6.05 8.62 -19.38
CA ASN A 85 4.79 7.92 -19.62
C ASN A 85 4.44 6.91 -18.51
N TYR A 86 3.87 7.43 -17.43
CA TYR A 86 3.42 6.64 -16.27
C TYR A 86 2.28 5.68 -16.63
N LEU A 87 1.41 6.03 -17.57
CA LEU A 87 0.22 5.21 -17.88
C LEU A 87 0.60 3.84 -18.44
N LYS A 88 1.80 3.68 -19.01
CA LYS A 88 2.35 2.38 -19.45
C LYS A 88 2.93 1.52 -18.31
N ALA A 89 2.89 2.00 -17.07
CA ALA A 89 3.47 1.32 -15.90
C ALA A 89 2.44 0.52 -15.07
N THR A 90 1.21 0.36 -15.58
CA THR A 90 0.15 -0.45 -14.99
C THR A 90 -0.58 -1.24 -16.07
N ASN A 91 -1.42 -2.18 -15.66
CA ASN A 91 -2.25 -3.04 -16.51
C ASN A 91 -3.52 -3.47 -15.75
N VAL A 92 -4.40 -4.23 -16.40
CA VAL A 92 -5.65 -4.74 -15.82
C VAL A 92 -5.42 -5.68 -14.64
N ASP A 93 -4.44 -6.58 -14.72
CA ASP A 93 -4.08 -7.48 -13.62
C ASP A 93 -3.76 -6.70 -12.32
N ASN A 94 -3.12 -5.53 -12.43
CA ASN A 94 -2.85 -4.69 -11.27
C ASN A 94 -4.14 -4.19 -10.60
N ASP A 95 -5.13 -3.77 -11.40
CA ASP A 95 -6.42 -3.33 -10.90
C ASP A 95 -7.20 -4.47 -10.22
N GLU A 96 -7.18 -5.66 -10.82
CA GLU A 96 -7.79 -6.87 -10.26
C GLU A 96 -7.19 -7.21 -8.90
N HIS A 97 -5.86 -7.27 -8.80
CA HIS A 97 -5.19 -7.56 -7.54
C HIS A 97 -5.37 -6.48 -6.48
N ILE A 98 -5.41 -5.19 -6.86
CA ILE A 98 -5.75 -4.13 -5.90
C ILE A 98 -7.16 -4.37 -5.34
N LEU A 99 -8.16 -4.66 -6.18
CA LEU A 99 -9.52 -4.94 -5.73
C LEU A 99 -9.59 -6.15 -4.80
N GLU A 100 -8.91 -7.24 -5.13
CA GLU A 100 -8.84 -8.43 -4.29
C GLU A 100 -8.23 -8.14 -2.91
N CYS A 101 -7.12 -7.41 -2.87
CA CYS A 101 -6.48 -7.02 -1.62
C CYS A 101 -7.40 -6.14 -0.77
N VAL A 102 -8.08 -5.16 -1.37
CA VAL A 102 -9.01 -4.28 -0.66
C VAL A 102 -10.21 -5.08 -0.11
N LYS A 103 -10.79 -6.00 -0.89
CA LYS A 103 -11.89 -6.88 -0.43
C LYS A 103 -11.47 -7.78 0.75
N LYS A 104 -10.20 -8.18 0.82
CA LYS A 104 -9.63 -9.00 1.91
C LYS A 104 -9.10 -8.17 3.10
N SER A 105 -9.26 -6.85 3.07
CA SER A 105 -8.72 -5.93 4.08
C SER A 105 -9.82 -5.19 4.81
N SER A 106 -9.60 -4.85 6.08
CA SER A 106 -10.54 -4.00 6.82
C SER A 106 -10.53 -2.55 6.33
N LYS A 107 -9.38 -2.08 5.84
CA LYS A 107 -9.17 -0.73 5.28
C LYS A 107 -8.12 -0.75 4.17
N ILE A 108 -8.13 0.29 3.34
CA ILE A 108 -7.02 0.66 2.46
C ILE A 108 -6.45 2.02 2.90
N ILE A 109 -5.13 2.11 3.03
CA ILE A 109 -4.40 3.33 3.38
C ILE A 109 -3.72 3.86 2.11
N PHE A 110 -4.16 5.03 1.65
CA PHE A 110 -3.55 5.76 0.56
C PHE A 110 -2.30 6.48 1.08
N ALA A 111 -1.14 6.04 0.61
CA ALA A 111 0.19 6.49 1.05
C ALA A 111 1.09 6.85 -0.15
N TYR A 112 0.52 7.49 -1.17
CA TYR A 112 1.17 7.74 -2.45
C TYR A 112 2.01 9.03 -2.53
N GLY A 113 2.06 9.85 -1.47
CA GLY A 113 2.86 11.08 -1.47
C GLY A 113 2.33 12.20 -2.37
N SER A 114 3.23 13.09 -2.80
CA SER A 114 2.87 14.32 -3.53
C SER A 114 2.87 14.20 -5.05
N LEU A 115 3.27 13.05 -5.62
CA LEU A 115 3.42 12.91 -7.07
C LEU A 115 2.12 13.17 -7.87
N PRO A 116 0.93 12.70 -7.43
CA PRO A 116 -0.32 13.01 -8.13
C PRO A 116 -0.62 14.51 -8.17
N LEU A 117 -0.13 15.31 -7.21
CA LEU A 117 -0.32 16.77 -7.23
C LEU A 117 0.54 17.47 -8.28
N LYS A 118 1.59 16.80 -8.77
CA LYS A 118 2.62 17.37 -9.66
C LYS A 118 2.60 16.78 -11.07
N ASN A 119 1.88 15.67 -11.29
CA ASN A 119 1.87 14.97 -12.55
C ASN A 119 0.44 14.56 -12.95
N LYS A 120 -0.02 15.07 -14.10
CA LYS A 120 -1.39 14.85 -14.59
C LYS A 120 -1.71 13.38 -14.90
N GLN A 121 -0.74 12.61 -15.42
CA GLN A 121 -0.95 11.17 -15.70
C GLN A 121 -1.13 10.38 -14.40
N VAL A 122 -0.35 10.72 -13.37
CA VAL A 122 -0.46 10.09 -12.05
C VAL A 122 -1.76 10.49 -11.36
N ALA A 123 -2.17 11.76 -11.46
CA ALA A 123 -3.47 12.23 -10.97
C ALA A 123 -4.63 11.49 -11.64
N HIS A 124 -4.57 11.38 -12.97
CA HIS A 124 -5.58 10.68 -13.77
C HIS A 124 -5.71 9.21 -13.33
N ARG A 125 -4.59 8.48 -13.28
CA ARG A 125 -4.59 7.08 -12.85
C ARG A 125 -5.09 6.89 -11.42
N LEU A 126 -4.75 7.80 -10.51
CA LEU A 126 -5.28 7.77 -9.14
C LEU A 126 -6.82 7.95 -9.13
N ASN A 127 -7.34 8.85 -9.96
CA ASN A 127 -8.78 9.05 -10.10
C ASN A 127 -9.47 7.81 -10.68
N GLU A 128 -8.88 7.17 -11.69
CA GLU A 128 -9.40 5.89 -12.23
C GLU A 128 -9.49 4.82 -11.15
N LEU A 129 -8.43 4.64 -10.35
CA LEU A 129 -8.46 3.69 -9.24
C LEU A 129 -9.51 4.05 -8.19
N TYR A 130 -9.66 5.34 -7.87
CA TYR A 130 -10.70 5.78 -6.95
C TYR A 130 -12.11 5.42 -7.46
N LEU A 131 -12.40 5.71 -8.73
CA LEU A 131 -13.66 5.34 -9.38
C LEU A 131 -13.87 3.82 -9.40
N LEU A 132 -12.81 3.05 -9.66
CA LEU A 132 -12.86 1.59 -9.61
C LEU A 132 -13.28 1.08 -8.22
N LEU A 133 -12.72 1.65 -7.14
CA LEU A 133 -13.10 1.30 -5.77
C LEU A 133 -14.54 1.72 -5.44
N VAL A 134 -14.98 2.90 -5.89
CA VAL A 134 -16.37 3.36 -5.71
C VAL A 134 -17.36 2.44 -6.43
N ASN A 135 -17.08 2.10 -7.70
CA ASN A 135 -17.94 1.22 -8.50
C ASN A 135 -18.04 -0.20 -7.91
N ASN A 136 -17.04 -0.62 -7.13
CA ASN A 136 -17.04 -1.88 -6.39
C ASN A 136 -17.55 -1.74 -4.94
N GLN A 137 -18.10 -0.58 -4.54
CA GLN A 137 -18.62 -0.29 -3.19
C GLN A 137 -17.56 -0.45 -2.08
N LEU A 138 -16.30 -0.13 -2.38
CA LEU A 138 -15.16 -0.23 -1.46
C LEU A 138 -14.70 1.13 -0.92
N ASN A 139 -15.42 2.20 -1.23
CA ASN A 139 -15.06 3.59 -0.88
C ASN A 139 -15.07 3.85 0.63
N GLU A 140 -15.91 3.17 1.41
CA GLU A 140 -15.95 3.30 2.87
C GLU A 140 -14.68 2.78 3.58
N ASN A 141 -13.88 1.99 2.86
CA ASN A 141 -12.64 1.42 3.36
C ASN A 141 -11.44 2.35 3.14
N ILE A 142 -11.60 3.44 2.39
CA ILE A 142 -10.52 4.34 2.03
C ILE A 142 -10.15 5.24 3.21
N THR A 143 -8.87 5.16 3.58
CA THR A 143 -8.22 6.03 4.55
C THR A 143 -6.94 6.60 3.94
N TYR A 144 -6.42 7.66 4.53
CA TYR A 144 -5.23 8.36 4.04
C TYR A 144 -4.15 8.38 5.10
N LEU A 145 -2.89 8.15 4.71
CA LEU A 145 -1.76 8.32 5.61
C LEU A 145 -1.55 9.80 5.93
N THR A 146 -1.65 10.15 7.21
CA THR A 146 -1.47 11.52 7.69
C THR A 146 -0.41 11.63 8.78
N ASP A 147 0.03 12.86 9.03
CA ASP A 147 0.74 13.21 10.26
C ASP A 147 -0.27 13.54 11.39
N LYS A 148 0.26 13.95 12.54
CA LYS A 148 -0.53 14.40 13.69
C LYS A 148 -1.40 15.64 13.40
N ASN A 149 -1.06 16.42 12.38
CA ASN A 149 -1.78 17.62 11.97
C ASN A 149 -2.81 17.31 10.87
N GLN A 150 -3.04 16.02 10.58
CA GLN A 150 -3.96 15.55 9.53
C GLN A 150 -3.61 16.00 8.11
N LYS A 151 -2.35 16.40 7.86
CA LYS A 151 -1.90 16.64 6.50
C LYS A 151 -1.92 15.33 5.72
N LEU A 152 -2.56 15.37 4.56
CA LEU A 152 -2.97 14.17 3.83
C LEU A 152 -1.88 13.58 2.95
N CYS A 153 -2.02 12.28 2.70
CA CYS A 153 -1.39 11.53 1.62
C CYS A 153 0.14 11.59 1.64
N PHE A 154 0.76 11.38 2.79
CA PHE A 154 2.20 11.23 2.85
C PHE A 154 2.65 9.93 2.18
N HIS A 155 3.88 9.93 1.67
CA HIS A 155 4.60 8.69 1.38
C HIS A 155 5.18 8.14 2.69
N PRO A 156 5.29 6.81 2.89
CA PRO A 156 5.91 6.24 4.10
C PRO A 156 7.28 6.83 4.45
N LEU A 157 8.07 7.20 3.43
CA LEU A 157 9.41 7.81 3.58
C LEU A 157 9.38 9.29 4.00
N ALA A 158 8.24 9.96 4.08
CA ALA A 158 8.18 11.37 4.48
C ALA A 158 8.49 11.50 5.97
N SER A 159 9.43 12.40 6.34
CA SER A 159 9.97 12.52 7.70
C SER A 159 8.89 12.72 8.77
N GLN A 160 7.79 13.38 8.40
CA GLN A 160 6.63 13.66 9.25
C GLN A 160 5.91 12.40 9.74
N VAL A 161 5.95 11.30 8.97
CA VAL A 161 5.20 10.06 9.25
C VAL A 161 6.10 8.85 9.47
N ARG A 162 7.43 8.95 9.30
CA ARG A 162 8.35 7.80 9.47
C ARG A 162 8.17 7.09 10.82
N ARG A 163 8.03 7.85 11.91
CA ARG A 163 7.99 7.29 13.27
C ARG A 163 6.63 6.75 13.69
N LYS A 164 5.55 7.38 13.22
CA LYS A 164 4.18 7.09 13.62
C LYS A 164 3.20 7.48 12.52
N TRP A 165 2.32 6.56 12.18
CA TRP A 165 1.23 6.78 11.24
C TRP A 165 -0.04 7.18 11.96
N TYR A 166 -0.76 8.10 11.32
CA TYR A 166 -2.16 8.38 11.59
C TYR A 166 -2.94 8.09 10.31
N ASN A 167 -4.20 7.70 10.44
CA ASN A 167 -5.06 7.42 9.32
C ASN A 167 -6.44 8.02 9.57
N ILE A 168 -6.93 8.77 8.60
CA ILE A 168 -8.28 9.36 8.65
C ILE A 168 -9.12 8.83 7.50
N SER A 169 -10.39 8.58 7.76
CA SER A 169 -11.40 8.33 6.72
C SER A 169 -11.93 9.68 6.25
N LYS A 170 -12.05 9.89 4.93
CA LYS A 170 -12.85 11.00 4.42
C LYS A 170 -14.25 10.48 4.17
N LYS A 171 -15.20 10.79 5.05
CA LYS A 171 -16.62 10.73 4.67
C LYS A 171 -16.92 11.98 3.83
N GLY A 172 -17.35 11.79 2.58
CA GLY A 172 -17.95 12.85 1.78
C GLY A 172 -17.00 13.96 1.29
N VAL A 173 -16.10 13.64 0.36
CA VAL A 173 -15.68 14.65 -0.62
C VAL A 173 -16.25 14.21 -1.95
N SER A 174 -17.50 14.62 -2.17
CA SER A 174 -18.10 14.81 -3.49
C SER A 174 -17.30 15.84 -4.27
#